data_AF-A0A2E2Q9I4-F1
#
_entry.id   AF-A0A2E2Q9I4-F1
#
_cell.length_a   1.000
_cell.length_b   1.000
_cell.length_c   1.000
_cell.angle_alpha   90.00
_cell.angle_beta   90.00
_cell.angle_gamma   90.00
#
_symmetry.space_group_name_H-M   'P 1'
#
loop_
_entity.id
_entity.type
_entity.pdbx_description
1 polymer ?
#
loop_
_entity_poly.entity_id
_entity_poly.type
_entity_poly.pdbx_seq_one_letter_code
_entity_poly.pdbx_strand_id
1 'polypeptide(L)'
;MGQSQVADQPYTKGVYFLDTEFEEVIDGGRLVTEFISIGLTSLDTDDKGIPLTRFYGVSNEFNEAGMEREWIKQNVLAKLPPMEERQSLMQIREALLEQLPPMDELEIWADHPYDFIMLRLLFGGHMKMFEALAYEGIGYTSMRDMSELVRLENVDFPRHKPAPALHHIAIHDSAAARLTYLEAKRAMPPHLKAVLL
;
A
#
# COMPACT_ATOMS: atom_id res chain seq x y z
N MET A 1 29.60 26.02 -26.69
CA MET A 1 28.22 25.55 -26.50
C MET A 1 28.31 24.08 -26.13
N GLY A 2 28.31 23.77 -24.83
CA GLY A 2 28.39 22.40 -24.34
C GLY A 2 27.04 21.73 -24.53
N GLN A 3 26.99 20.71 -25.38
CA GLN A 3 25.86 19.79 -25.40
C GLN A 3 25.89 19.02 -24.08
N SER A 4 24.95 19.32 -23.20
CA SER A 4 24.65 18.50 -22.03
C SER A 4 24.18 17.15 -22.55
N GLN A 5 25.06 16.15 -22.52
CA GLN A 5 24.66 14.76 -22.59
C GLN A 5 23.86 14.47 -21.32
N VAL A 6 22.55 14.66 -21.38
CA VAL A 6 21.64 13.99 -20.44
C VAL A 6 21.79 12.52 -20.80
N ALA A 7 22.54 11.78 -19.98
CA ALA A 7 22.66 10.35 -20.14
C ALA A 7 21.24 9.75 -20.11
N ASP A 8 20.93 8.87 -21.06
CA ASP A 8 19.72 8.03 -21.02
C ASP A 8 19.75 7.24 -19.70
N GLN A 9 19.11 7.77 -18.66
CA GLN A 9 18.86 6.98 -17.46
C GLN A 9 17.85 5.90 -17.83
N PRO A 10 18.10 4.63 -17.45
CA PRO A 10 17.16 3.56 -17.74
C PRO A 10 15.85 3.85 -17.01
N TYR A 11 14.74 3.62 -17.70
CA TYR A 11 13.41 3.73 -17.11
C TYR A 11 13.30 2.83 -15.87
N THR A 12 12.81 3.39 -14.78
CA THR A 12 12.66 2.73 -13.47
C THR A 12 11.19 2.66 -13.09
N LYS A 13 10.69 1.44 -12.86
CA LYS A 13 9.33 1.17 -12.37
C LYS A 13 9.41 0.47 -11.01
N GLY A 14 8.79 1.03 -9.99
CA GLY A 14 8.61 0.39 -8.69
C GLY A 14 7.19 -0.14 -8.53
N VAL A 15 7.04 -1.42 -8.20
CA VAL A 15 5.74 -2.04 -7.93
C VAL A 15 5.60 -2.33 -6.44
N TYR A 16 4.53 -1.87 -5.82
CA TYR A 16 4.28 -1.96 -4.39
C TYR A 16 2.87 -2.47 -4.08
N PHE A 17 2.71 -3.06 -2.91
CA PHE A 17 1.46 -3.62 -2.41
C PHE A 17 1.08 -2.90 -1.12
N LEU A 18 -0.13 -2.38 -1.09
CA LEU A 18 -0.70 -1.55 -0.04
C LEU A 18 -1.84 -2.30 0.64
N ASP A 19 -1.93 -2.15 1.94
CA ASP A 19 -3.11 -2.48 2.74
C ASP A 19 -3.26 -1.44 3.85
N THR A 20 -4.50 -1.14 4.24
CA THR A 20 -4.79 -0.22 5.35
C THR A 20 -5.88 -0.77 6.26
N GLU A 21 -5.75 -0.46 7.55
CA GLU A 21 -6.81 -0.66 8.51
C GLU A 21 -7.38 0.70 8.92
N PHE A 22 -8.70 0.81 8.94
CA PHE A 22 -9.42 2.03 9.26
C PHE A 22 -10.84 1.72 9.75
N GLU A 23 -11.49 2.70 10.39
CA GLU A 23 -12.90 2.62 10.72
C GLU A 23 -13.64 3.89 10.29
N GLU A 24 -14.80 3.71 9.66
CA GLU A 24 -15.74 4.81 9.44
C GLU A 24 -16.68 4.95 10.65
N VAL A 25 -16.61 6.12 11.30
CA VAL A 25 -17.38 6.48 12.49
C VAL A 25 -18.24 7.72 12.23
N ILE A 26 -19.26 7.94 13.06
CA ILE A 26 -20.05 9.17 13.05
C ILE A 26 -19.59 10.05 14.20
N ASP A 27 -18.94 11.18 13.90
CA ASP A 27 -18.56 12.21 14.87
C ASP A 27 -19.34 13.49 14.59
N GLY A 28 -20.04 14.00 15.61
CA GLY A 28 -20.83 15.23 15.50
C GLY A 28 -21.87 15.22 14.36
N GLY A 29 -22.38 14.04 13.98
CA GLY A 29 -23.32 13.85 12.87
C GLY A 29 -22.66 13.83 11.47
N ARG A 30 -21.33 13.74 11.39
CA ARG A 30 -20.57 13.62 10.14
C ARG A 30 -19.88 12.27 10.06
N LEU A 31 -19.82 11.70 8.86
CA LEU A 31 -19.00 10.54 8.58
C LEU A 31 -17.53 10.97 8.62
N VAL A 32 -16.75 10.33 9.49
CA VAL A 32 -15.31 10.52 9.65
C VAL A 32 -14.63 9.16 9.49
N THR A 33 -13.47 9.15 8.85
CA THR A 33 -12.65 7.94 8.76
C THR A 33 -11.46 8.05 9.70
N GLU A 34 -11.40 7.12 10.65
CA GLU A 34 -10.32 6.94 11.60
C GLU A 34 -9.24 6.05 10.95
N PHE A 35 -8.07 6.62 10.63
CA PHE A 35 -6.95 5.90 10.04
C PHE A 35 -6.17 5.16 11.15
N ILE A 36 -6.11 3.82 11.07
CA ILE A 36 -5.48 2.99 12.10
C ILE A 36 -4.06 2.62 11.71
N SER A 37 -3.87 1.96 10.56
CA SER A 37 -2.54 1.50 10.14
C SER A 37 -2.40 1.35 8.63
N ILE A 38 -1.15 1.30 8.17
CA ILE A 38 -0.77 1.11 6.76
C ILE A 38 0.38 0.13 6.65
N GLY A 39 0.29 -0.77 5.67
CA GLY A 39 1.34 -1.69 5.26
C GLY A 39 1.75 -1.43 3.82
N LEU A 40 3.05 -1.37 3.56
CA LEU A 40 3.60 -1.27 2.20
C LEU A 40 4.71 -2.32 1.99
N THR A 41 4.61 -3.10 0.92
CA THR A 41 5.61 -4.10 0.55
C THR A 41 6.03 -3.93 -0.92
N SER A 42 7.32 -3.93 -1.26
CA SER A 42 7.78 -3.88 -2.66
C SER A 42 7.72 -5.23 -3.36
N LEU A 43 7.57 -5.24 -4.68
CA LEU A 43 7.73 -6.43 -5.52
C LEU A 43 9.18 -6.92 -5.51
N ASP A 44 10.13 -5.99 -5.70
CA ASP A 44 11.56 -6.28 -5.76
C ASP A 44 12.10 -6.84 -4.45
N THR A 45 13.11 -7.70 -4.55
CA THR A 45 13.72 -8.39 -3.42
C THR A 45 15.23 -8.27 -3.41
N ASP A 46 15.81 -8.48 -2.23
CA ASP A 46 17.23 -8.76 -2.08
C ASP A 46 17.61 -10.16 -2.62
N ASP A 47 18.88 -10.52 -2.46
CA ASP A 47 19.46 -11.81 -2.86
C ASP A 47 18.85 -13.03 -2.13
N LYS A 48 18.14 -12.78 -1.03
CA LYS A 48 17.46 -13.81 -0.22
C LYS A 48 15.97 -13.89 -0.52
N GLY A 49 15.46 -13.09 -1.45
CA GLY A 49 14.04 -13.04 -1.79
C GLY A 49 13.20 -12.24 -0.78
N ILE A 50 13.82 -11.46 0.10
CA ILE A 50 13.13 -10.57 1.05
C ILE A 50 12.80 -9.27 0.32
N PRO A 51 11.56 -8.76 0.39
CA PRO A 51 11.19 -7.49 -0.23
C PRO A 51 12.14 -6.35 0.19
N LEU A 52 12.60 -5.56 -0.78
CA LEU A 52 13.47 -4.41 -0.53
C LEU A 52 12.81 -3.37 0.38
N THR A 53 11.50 -3.17 0.24
CA THR A 53 10.68 -2.34 1.11
C THR A 53 9.68 -3.19 1.87
N ARG A 54 9.66 -3.02 3.19
CA ARG A 54 8.62 -3.52 4.10
C ARG A 54 8.37 -2.47 5.17
N PHE A 55 7.27 -1.74 5.03
CA PHE A 55 6.94 -0.64 5.92
C PHE A 55 5.60 -0.85 6.60
N TYR A 56 5.59 -0.61 7.91
CA TYR A 56 4.40 -0.69 8.73
C TYR A 56 4.31 0.56 9.60
N GLY A 57 3.23 1.31 9.46
CA GLY A 57 2.93 2.47 10.30
C GLY A 57 1.60 2.28 11.01
N VAL A 58 1.55 2.59 12.30
CA VAL A 58 0.34 2.56 13.12
C VAL A 58 0.12 3.94 13.72
N SER A 59 -1.05 4.52 13.48
CA SER A 59 -1.40 5.86 13.94
C SER A 59 -1.62 5.87 15.45
N ASN A 60 -1.18 6.95 16.11
CA ASN A 60 -1.54 7.26 17.49
C ASN A 60 -2.63 8.34 17.61
N GLU A 61 -3.19 8.78 16.47
CA GLU A 61 -4.12 9.91 16.40
C GLU A 61 -5.59 9.50 16.36
N PHE A 62 -5.89 8.23 16.07
CA PHE A 62 -7.28 7.78 15.97
C PHE A 62 -7.93 7.62 17.34
N ASN A 63 -9.25 7.86 17.41
CA ASN A 63 -9.99 7.72 18.67
C ASN A 63 -10.36 6.26 18.96
N GLU A 64 -9.45 5.51 19.58
CA GLU A 64 -9.65 4.10 19.93
C GLU A 64 -10.90 3.87 20.82
N ALA A 65 -11.22 4.81 21.71
CA ALA A 65 -12.38 4.72 22.59
C ALA A 65 -13.72 4.95 21.85
N GLY A 66 -13.68 5.64 20.71
CA GLY A 66 -14.84 5.91 19.85
C GLY A 66 -15.18 4.76 18.90
N MET A 67 -14.38 3.71 18.86
CA MET A 67 -14.58 2.55 17.99
C MET A 67 -15.68 1.65 18.57
N GLU A 68 -16.85 1.65 17.93
CA GLU A 68 -18.02 0.92 18.43
C GLU A 68 -18.10 -0.50 17.86
N ARG A 69 -17.50 -0.77 16.69
CA ARG A 69 -17.61 -2.08 16.03
C ARG A 69 -16.76 -3.12 16.74
N GLU A 70 -17.43 -4.10 17.36
CA GLU A 70 -16.78 -5.23 18.03
C GLU A 70 -15.81 -6.01 17.13
N TRP A 71 -16.10 -6.07 15.82
CA TRP A 71 -15.21 -6.70 14.86
C TRP A 71 -13.85 -6.00 14.77
N ILE A 72 -13.82 -4.65 14.74
CA ILE A 72 -12.58 -3.85 14.72
C ILE A 72 -11.79 -4.07 16.01
N LYS A 73 -12.47 -4.07 17.16
CA LYS A 73 -11.82 -4.32 18.46
C LYS A 73 -11.11 -5.66 18.51
N GLN A 74 -11.78 -6.72 18.06
CA GLN A 74 -11.27 -8.09 18.14
C GLN A 74 -10.23 -8.42 17.07
N ASN A 75 -10.37 -7.85 15.88
CA ASN A 75 -9.56 -8.24 14.72
C ASN A 75 -8.45 -7.26 14.42
N VAL A 76 -8.59 -5.97 14.71
CA VAL A 76 -7.59 -4.94 14.40
C VAL A 76 -6.93 -4.46 15.69
N LEU A 77 -7.69 -3.88 16.61
CA LEU A 77 -7.14 -3.20 17.80
C LEU A 77 -6.36 -4.15 18.71
N ALA A 78 -6.87 -5.37 18.91
CA ALA A 78 -6.19 -6.38 19.72
C ALA A 78 -4.81 -6.81 19.19
N LYS A 79 -4.46 -6.45 17.95
CA LYS A 79 -3.19 -6.81 17.28
C LYS A 79 -2.23 -5.64 17.13
N LEU A 80 -2.64 -4.43 17.54
CA LEU A 80 -1.81 -3.25 17.40
C LEU A 80 -0.60 -3.32 18.33
N PRO A 81 0.54 -2.74 17.91
CA PRO A 81 1.67 -2.59 18.80
C PRO A 81 1.33 -1.65 19.97
N PRO A 82 2.16 -1.68 21.03
CA PRO A 82 2.07 -0.73 22.14
C PRO A 82 2.07 0.73 21.66
N MET A 83 1.45 1.62 22.43
CA MET A 83 1.25 3.03 22.05
C MET A 83 2.57 3.77 21.76
N GLU A 84 3.64 3.41 22.45
CA GLU A 84 4.99 3.97 22.27
C GLU A 84 5.64 3.64 20.92
N GLU A 85 5.16 2.60 20.23
CA GLU A 85 5.59 2.22 18.88
C GLU A 85 4.72 2.86 17.79
N ARG A 86 3.63 3.54 18.18
CA ARG A 86 2.71 4.20 17.25
C ARG A 86 3.18 5.62 16.93
N GLN A 87 2.83 6.09 15.75
CA GLN A 87 3.34 7.29 15.13
C GLN A 87 2.21 8.27 14.81
N SER A 88 2.53 9.55 14.71
CA SER A 88 1.58 10.52 14.13
C SER A 88 1.38 10.23 12.65
N LEU A 89 0.25 10.65 12.07
CA LEU A 89 0.00 10.55 10.63
C LEU A 89 1.07 11.28 9.82
N MET A 90 1.59 12.39 10.35
CA MET A 90 2.71 13.11 9.76
C MET A 90 3.97 12.24 9.70
N GLN A 91 4.33 11.58 10.80
CA GLN A 91 5.48 10.68 10.87
C GLN A 91 5.32 9.47 9.96
N ILE A 92 4.12 8.88 9.89
CA ILE A 92 3.83 7.77 8.97
C ILE A 92 4.01 8.20 7.52
N ARG A 93 3.50 9.39 7.16
CA ARG A 93 3.63 9.95 5.81
C ARG A 93 5.10 10.16 5.43
N GLU A 94 5.89 10.76 6.31
CA GLU A 94 7.32 11.00 6.09
C GLU A 94 8.08 9.68 5.96
N ALA A 95 7.88 8.75 6.90
CA ALA A 95 8.52 7.45 6.87
C ALA A 95 8.13 6.63 5.64
N LEU A 96 6.90 6.74 5.15
CA LEU A 96 6.42 6.10 3.91
C LEU A 96 7.16 6.64 2.69
N LEU A 97 7.33 7.96 2.57
CA LEU A 97 8.06 8.58 1.47
C LEU A 97 9.54 8.16 1.47
N GLU A 98 10.17 8.05 2.64
CA GLU A 98 11.56 7.56 2.77
C GLU A 98 11.75 6.14 2.22
N GLN A 99 10.68 5.34 2.09
CA GLN A 99 10.77 3.98 1.52
C GLN A 99 10.74 3.94 0.00
N LEU A 100 10.40 5.06 -0.64
CA LEU A 100 10.20 5.14 -2.07
C LEU A 100 11.41 5.83 -2.70
N PRO A 101 12.34 5.08 -3.33
CA PRO A 101 13.41 5.72 -4.07
C PRO A 101 12.84 6.49 -5.27
N PRO A 102 13.56 7.50 -5.80
CA PRO A 102 13.17 8.15 -7.04
C PRO A 102 12.97 7.11 -8.17
N MET A 103 11.88 7.25 -8.92
CA MET A 103 11.52 6.34 -10.00
C MET A 103 10.65 7.02 -11.07
N ASP A 104 10.72 6.54 -12.30
CA ASP A 104 9.89 7.09 -13.38
C ASP A 104 8.41 6.74 -13.20
N GLU A 105 8.12 5.54 -12.68
CA GLU A 105 6.76 5.06 -12.43
C GLU A 105 6.65 4.30 -11.10
N LEU A 106 5.68 4.70 -10.28
CA LEU A 106 5.23 4.01 -9.09
C LEU A 106 3.88 3.32 -9.38
N GLU A 107 3.83 1.99 -9.29
CA GLU A 107 2.61 1.21 -9.41
C GLU A 107 2.23 0.64 -8.04
N ILE A 108 1.06 1.02 -7.52
CA ILE A 108 0.56 0.58 -6.21
C ILE A 108 -0.64 -0.34 -6.40
N TRP A 109 -0.56 -1.55 -5.88
CA TRP A 109 -1.63 -2.54 -5.85
C TRP A 109 -2.28 -2.62 -4.48
N ALA A 110 -3.61 -2.74 -4.43
CA ALA A 110 -4.35 -3.00 -3.20
C ALA A 110 -5.52 -3.95 -3.48
N ASP A 111 -5.95 -4.71 -2.47
CA ASP A 111 -7.08 -5.64 -2.59
C ASP A 111 -8.42 -4.90 -2.53
N HIS A 112 -8.48 -3.72 -1.87
CA HIS A 112 -9.67 -2.88 -1.83
C HIS A 112 -9.41 -1.43 -2.29
N PRO A 113 -10.34 -0.81 -3.03
CA PRO A 113 -10.17 0.57 -3.51
C PRO A 113 -10.17 1.62 -2.39
N TYR A 114 -10.68 1.27 -1.20
CA TYR A 114 -10.67 2.15 -0.03
C TYR A 114 -9.25 2.42 0.49
N ASP A 115 -8.31 1.49 0.32
CA ASP A 115 -6.91 1.67 0.71
C ASP A 115 -6.28 2.86 -0.02
N PHE A 116 -6.65 3.07 -1.29
CA PHE A 116 -6.20 4.24 -2.04
C PHE A 116 -6.80 5.54 -1.52
N ILE A 117 -8.02 5.51 -0.97
CA ILE A 117 -8.61 6.68 -0.31
C ILE A 117 -7.82 6.98 0.96
N MET A 118 -7.52 5.97 1.77
CA MET A 118 -6.76 6.14 3.02
C MET A 118 -5.35 6.66 2.76
N LEU A 119 -4.66 6.11 1.76
CA LEU A 119 -3.37 6.63 1.32
C LEU A 119 -3.49 8.10 0.91
N ARG A 120 -4.49 8.49 0.13
CA ARG A 120 -4.66 9.91 -0.27
C ARG A 120 -4.98 10.80 0.94
N LEU A 121 -5.78 10.33 1.90
CA LEU A 121 -6.12 11.08 3.11
C LEU A 121 -4.91 11.31 4.00
N LEU A 122 -3.97 10.37 4.07
CA LEU A 122 -2.69 10.53 4.79
C LEU A 122 -1.91 11.77 4.30
N PHE A 123 -2.01 12.11 3.02
CA PHE A 123 -1.39 13.31 2.43
C PHE A 123 -2.29 14.56 2.47
N GLY A 124 -3.51 14.44 2.98
CA GLY A 124 -4.50 15.52 2.98
C GLY A 124 -5.22 15.70 1.64
N GLY A 125 -5.26 14.66 0.81
CA GLY A 125 -6.03 14.59 -0.43
C GLY A 125 -5.22 14.13 -1.65
N HIS A 126 -5.95 13.84 -2.73
CA HIS A 126 -5.38 13.32 -3.98
C HIS A 126 -4.25 14.20 -4.52
N MET A 127 -4.51 15.50 -4.75
CA MET A 127 -3.50 16.40 -5.34
C MET A 127 -2.24 16.51 -4.50
N LYS A 128 -2.38 16.63 -3.17
CA LYS A 128 -1.24 16.74 -2.25
C LYS A 128 -0.38 15.48 -2.22
N MET A 129 -0.99 14.31 -2.39
CA MET A 129 -0.24 13.06 -2.52
C MET A 129 0.64 13.07 -3.76
N PHE A 130 0.10 13.43 -4.94
CA PHE A 130 0.91 13.49 -6.17
C PHE A 130 1.99 14.57 -6.10
N GLU A 131 1.71 15.72 -5.49
CA GLU A 131 2.72 16.76 -5.26
C GLU A 131 3.88 16.25 -4.38
N ALA A 132 3.57 15.53 -3.31
CA ALA A 132 4.58 14.93 -2.44
C ALA A 132 5.40 13.84 -3.15
N LEU A 133 4.76 12.95 -3.89
CA LEU A 133 5.45 11.90 -4.65
C LEU A 133 6.35 12.52 -5.75
N ALA A 134 5.87 13.54 -6.46
CA ALA A 134 6.68 14.25 -7.46
C ALA A 134 7.89 14.96 -6.83
N TYR A 135 7.74 15.49 -5.61
CA TYR A 135 8.84 16.09 -4.86
C TYR A 135 9.95 15.08 -4.54
N GLU A 136 9.58 13.83 -4.23
CA GLU A 136 10.52 12.71 -4.04
C GLU A 136 11.09 12.15 -5.36
N GLY A 137 10.78 12.76 -6.50
CA GLY A 137 11.29 12.35 -7.80
C GLY A 137 10.54 11.15 -8.40
N ILE A 138 9.27 10.95 -8.03
CA ILE A 138 8.40 9.95 -8.64
C ILE A 138 7.65 10.59 -9.82
N GLY A 139 7.90 10.09 -11.04
CA GLY A 139 7.37 10.69 -12.27
C GLY A 139 5.86 10.48 -12.45
N TYR A 140 5.44 9.22 -12.53
CA TYR A 140 4.05 8.81 -12.70
C TYR A 140 3.62 7.86 -11.58
N THR A 141 2.35 7.90 -11.17
CA THR A 141 1.82 6.96 -10.18
C THR A 141 0.51 6.35 -10.66
N SER A 142 0.45 5.01 -10.68
CA SER A 142 -0.73 4.22 -10.99
C SER A 142 -1.22 3.45 -9.76
N MET A 143 -2.53 3.27 -9.66
CA MET A 143 -3.20 2.55 -8.57
C MET A 143 -4.03 1.44 -9.19
N ARG A 144 -3.79 0.19 -8.77
CA ARG A 144 -4.32 -1.03 -9.39
C ARG A 144 -5.07 -1.87 -8.38
N ASP A 145 -6.29 -2.28 -8.75
CA ASP A 145 -7.08 -3.17 -7.91
C ASP A 145 -6.67 -4.62 -8.18
N MET A 146 -6.31 -5.39 -7.14
CA MET A 146 -5.93 -6.80 -7.28
C MET A 146 -7.04 -7.67 -7.91
N SER A 147 -8.30 -7.25 -7.83
CA SER A 147 -9.40 -7.88 -8.55
C SER A 147 -9.29 -7.74 -10.07
N GLU A 148 -8.52 -6.78 -10.60
CA GLU A 148 -8.18 -6.70 -12.04
C GLU A 148 -7.47 -7.97 -12.51
N LEU A 149 -6.62 -8.56 -11.66
CA LEU A 149 -5.90 -9.80 -11.98
C LEU A 149 -6.86 -10.99 -12.14
N VAL A 150 -7.98 -11.00 -11.42
CA VAL A 150 -8.96 -12.11 -11.42
C VAL A 150 -10.02 -11.95 -12.50
N ARG A 151 -10.35 -10.72 -12.91
CA ARG A 151 -11.42 -10.46 -13.88
C ARG A 151 -11.07 -10.88 -15.32
N LEU A 152 -9.81 -11.20 -15.61
CA LEU A 152 -9.35 -11.50 -16.96
C LEU A 152 -9.11 -13.01 -17.14
N GLU A 153 -9.97 -13.62 -17.98
CA GLU A 153 -9.80 -14.93 -18.62
C GLU A 153 -9.83 -16.22 -17.76
N ASN A 154 -10.62 -16.30 -16.68
CA ASN A 154 -10.73 -17.53 -15.86
C ASN A 154 -9.36 -18.07 -15.40
N VAL A 155 -8.36 -17.19 -15.25
CA VAL A 155 -7.04 -17.60 -14.75
C VAL A 155 -7.21 -17.87 -13.26
N ASP A 156 -7.27 -19.16 -12.93
CA ASP A 156 -7.32 -19.60 -11.55
C ASP A 156 -5.89 -19.59 -10.97
N PHE A 157 -5.70 -18.80 -9.92
CA PHE A 157 -4.47 -18.77 -9.15
C PHE A 157 -4.80 -18.66 -7.66
N PRO A 158 -3.99 -19.27 -6.80
CA PRO A 158 -4.23 -19.22 -5.37
C PRO A 158 -4.13 -17.77 -4.87
N ARG A 159 -5.18 -17.31 -4.18
CA ARG A 159 -5.10 -16.09 -3.37
C ARG A 159 -4.43 -16.42 -2.05
N HIS A 160 -3.34 -15.71 -1.76
CA HIS A 160 -2.67 -15.82 -0.48
C HIS A 160 -3.40 -14.98 0.55
N LYS A 161 -3.51 -15.53 1.75
CA LYS A 161 -3.89 -14.80 2.95
C LYS A 161 -2.80 -15.04 4.00
N PRO A 162 -2.57 -14.11 4.93
CA PRO A 162 -1.70 -14.38 6.06
C PRO A 162 -2.23 -15.54 6.90
N ALA A 163 -1.46 -15.99 7.89
CA ALA A 163 -2.02 -16.86 8.90
C ALA A 163 -3.16 -16.14 9.65
N PRO A 164 -4.19 -16.83 10.16
CA PRO A 164 -5.33 -16.17 10.82
C PRO A 164 -4.95 -15.21 11.96
N ALA A 165 -3.89 -15.51 12.70
CA ALA A 165 -3.38 -14.64 13.77
C ALA A 165 -2.77 -13.31 13.25
N LEU A 166 -2.39 -13.27 11.97
CA LEU A 166 -1.76 -12.14 11.30
C LEU A 166 -2.69 -11.42 10.32
N HIS A 167 -3.91 -11.92 10.13
CA HIS A 167 -4.94 -11.17 9.38
C HIS A 167 -5.18 -9.83 10.05
N HIS A 168 -5.53 -8.81 9.27
CA HIS A 168 -5.83 -7.47 9.76
C HIS A 168 -4.65 -6.79 10.43
N ILE A 169 -3.46 -7.16 9.97
CA ILE A 169 -2.21 -6.46 10.27
C ILE A 169 -1.65 -6.07 8.92
N ALA A 170 -1.77 -4.79 8.57
CA ALA A 170 -1.62 -4.32 7.20
C ALA A 170 -0.31 -4.73 6.49
N ILE A 171 0.81 -4.82 7.23
CA ILE A 171 2.07 -5.29 6.63
C ILE A 171 2.06 -6.78 6.24
N HIS A 172 1.26 -7.61 6.91
CA HIS A 172 1.10 -9.01 6.55
C HIS A 172 0.11 -9.18 5.40
N ASP A 173 -0.95 -8.38 5.36
CA ASP A 173 -1.93 -8.39 4.27
C ASP A 173 -1.32 -7.85 2.96
N SER A 174 -0.57 -6.74 3.01
CA SER A 174 0.20 -6.27 1.85
C SER A 174 1.24 -7.29 1.34
N ALA A 175 1.89 -8.04 2.26
CA ALA A 175 2.80 -9.11 1.87
C ALA A 175 2.07 -10.31 1.22
N ALA A 176 0.85 -10.63 1.66
CA ALA A 176 0.02 -11.65 1.04
C ALA A 176 -0.49 -11.20 -0.34
N ALA A 177 -0.82 -9.92 -0.52
CA ALA A 177 -1.16 -9.35 -1.82
C ALA A 177 0.00 -9.48 -2.83
N ARG A 178 1.24 -9.21 -2.38
CA ARG A 178 2.45 -9.45 -3.18
C ARG A 178 2.58 -10.89 -3.66
N LEU A 179 2.37 -11.87 -2.77
CA LEU A 179 2.44 -13.29 -3.13
C LEU A 179 1.34 -13.66 -4.14
N THR A 180 0.12 -13.17 -3.92
CA THR A 180 -1.00 -13.33 -4.85
C THR A 180 -0.67 -12.77 -6.24
N TYR A 181 -0.07 -11.58 -6.31
CA TYR A 181 0.37 -10.98 -7.56
C TYR A 181 1.43 -11.83 -8.28
N LEU A 182 2.39 -12.38 -7.54
CA LEU A 182 3.42 -13.25 -8.11
C LEU A 182 2.83 -14.54 -8.69
N GLU A 183 1.87 -15.15 -7.99
CA GLU A 183 1.16 -16.33 -8.49
C GLU A 183 0.30 -16.00 -9.72
N ALA A 184 -0.39 -14.86 -9.71
CA ALA A 184 -1.11 -14.36 -10.87
C ALA A 184 -0.16 -14.14 -12.06
N LYS A 185 0.96 -13.44 -11.85
CA LYS A 185 1.99 -13.19 -12.88
C LYS A 185 2.59 -14.48 -13.44
N ARG A 186 2.68 -15.55 -12.65
CA ARG A 186 3.13 -16.87 -13.10
C ARG A 186 2.07 -17.56 -13.95
N ALA A 187 0.82 -17.55 -13.48
CA ALA A 187 -0.32 -18.21 -14.14
C ALA A 187 -0.79 -17.49 -15.42
N MET A 188 -0.58 -16.18 -15.53
CA MET A 188 -1.06 -15.39 -16.66
C MET A 188 -0.45 -15.82 -18.00
N PRO A 189 -1.28 -15.95 -19.06
CA PRO A 189 -0.80 -16.08 -20.43
C PRO A 189 0.07 -14.90 -20.87
N PRO A 190 1.03 -15.10 -21.80
CA PRO A 190 1.92 -14.03 -22.26
C PRO A 190 1.21 -12.78 -22.80
N HIS A 191 0.07 -12.95 -23.48
CA HIS A 191 -0.68 -11.81 -24.05
C HIS A 191 -1.33 -10.93 -22.98
N LEU A 192 -1.69 -11.49 -21.81
CA LEU A 192 -2.22 -10.72 -20.69
C LEU A 192 -1.13 -10.03 -19.87
N LYS A 193 0.06 -10.64 -19.76
CA LYS A 193 1.20 -10.01 -19.05
C LYS A 193 1.53 -8.65 -19.66
N ALA A 194 1.57 -8.55 -20.98
CA ALA A 194 1.89 -7.31 -21.69
C ALA A 194 0.85 -6.18 -21.48
N VAL A 195 -0.35 -6.49 -20.99
CA VAL A 195 -1.43 -5.52 -20.76
C VAL A 195 -1.49 -5.09 -19.30
N LEU A 196 -1.11 -5.97 -18.37
CA LEU A 196 -1.34 -5.77 -16.93
C LEU A 196 -0.07 -5.53 -16.11
N LEU A 197 1.11 -5.98 -16.56
CA LEU A 197 2.35 -6.06 -15.76
C LEU A 197 3.52 -5.37 -16.47
#